data_AF-N9P2N4-F1
#
_entry.id   AF-N9P2N4-F1
#
_cell.length_a   1.000
_cell.length_b   1.000
_cell.length_c   1.000
_cell.angle_alpha   90.00
_cell.angle_beta   90.00
_cell.angle_gamma   90.00
#
_symmetry.space_group_name_H-M   'P 1'
#
loop_
_entity.id
_entity.type
_entity.pdbx_description
1 polymer ?
#
loop_
_entity_poly.entity_id
_entity_poly.type
_entity_poly.pdbx_seq_one_letter_code
_entity_poly.pdbx_strand_id
1 'polypeptide(L)'
;MNDVRLLYVSKFKDERYSTSELYNILTEALEFNELHKIYGALYFGNNYFVQCLEGTEEDVKDLFYNRIVKDPRHKNCEILSYEIIDSYLFSSWHMKYANVHNDFIEFFIKNHHDGFNPYLLEPDTIPAFIELLRQHEDDLYKAQVMA
;
A
#
# COMPACT_ATOMS: atom_id res chain seq x y z
N MET A 1 -19.83 7.92 -11.98
CA MET A 1 -19.02 7.52 -10.82
C MET A 1 -17.60 7.90 -11.14
N ASN A 2 -16.89 8.48 -10.17
CA ASN A 2 -15.52 8.89 -10.34
C ASN A 2 -14.61 7.74 -9.89
N ASP A 3 -13.50 7.57 -10.59
CA ASP A 3 -12.41 6.73 -10.13
C ASP A 3 -11.51 7.55 -9.20
N VAL A 4 -10.96 6.90 -8.18
CA VAL A 4 -10.18 7.57 -7.13
C VAL A 4 -8.91 6.81 -6.83
N ARG A 5 -7.91 7.53 -6.32
CA ARG A 5 -6.72 6.97 -5.69
C ARG A 5 -6.70 7.33 -4.21
N LEU A 6 -6.54 6.33 -3.36
CA LEU A 6 -6.38 6.48 -1.91
C LEU A 6 -5.02 5.92 -1.51
N LEU A 7 -4.18 6.77 -0.91
CA LEU A 7 -2.93 6.35 -0.26
C LEU A 7 -3.11 6.40 1.24
N TYR A 8 -2.84 5.29 1.92
CA TYR A 8 -2.86 5.25 3.38
C TYR A 8 -1.65 4.51 3.94
N VAL A 9 -1.39 4.78 5.21
CA VAL A 9 -0.32 4.16 5.99
C VAL A 9 -0.85 3.55 7.27
N SER A 10 -0.20 2.50 7.75
CA SER A 10 -0.52 1.86 9.03
C SER A 10 0.69 1.12 9.59
N LYS A 11 0.60 0.65 10.83
CA LYS A 11 1.62 -0.19 11.47
C LYS A 11 1.12 -1.60 11.69
N PHE A 12 1.94 -2.60 11.40
CA PHE A 12 1.67 -3.96 11.84
C PHE A 12 1.57 -4.02 13.38
N LYS A 13 0.61 -4.80 13.88
CA LYS A 13 0.20 -4.73 15.28
C LYS A 13 1.08 -5.56 16.21
N ASP A 14 1.45 -6.78 15.80
CA ASP A 14 2.30 -7.70 16.57
C ASP A 14 3.77 -7.52 16.14
N GLU A 15 4.69 -7.40 17.10
CA GLU A 15 6.13 -7.31 16.79
C GLU A 15 6.69 -8.65 16.31
N ARG A 16 5.96 -9.76 16.54
CA ARG A 16 6.26 -11.08 15.99
C ARG A 16 5.70 -11.17 14.58
N TYR A 17 6.44 -10.56 13.65
CA TYR A 17 6.21 -10.70 12.22
C TYR A 17 6.28 -12.18 11.80
N SER A 18 5.23 -12.63 11.11
CA SER A 18 5.26 -13.89 10.36
C SER A 18 5.06 -13.58 8.88
N THR A 19 5.93 -14.13 8.04
CA THR A 19 5.80 -14.09 6.58
C THR A 19 4.47 -14.67 6.12
N SER A 20 3.92 -15.65 6.85
CA SER A 20 2.60 -16.23 6.59
C SER A 20 1.46 -15.23 6.71
N GLU A 21 1.52 -14.30 7.67
CA GLU A 21 0.48 -13.27 7.86
C GLU A 21 0.48 -12.27 6.70
N LEU A 22 1.67 -11.85 6.26
CA LEU A 22 1.80 -10.98 5.09
C LEU A 22 1.29 -11.68 3.82
N TYR A 23 1.61 -12.96 3.66
CA TYR A 23 1.10 -13.74 2.53
C TYR A 23 -0.43 -13.85 2.54
N ASN A 24 -1.04 -14.05 3.72
CA ASN A 24 -2.50 -14.07 3.87
C ASN A 24 -3.11 -12.70 3.50
N ILE A 25 -2.53 -11.58 3.95
CA ILE A 25 -2.96 -10.23 3.58
C ILE A 25 -2.93 -10.04 2.05
N LEU A 26 -1.83 -10.43 1.42
CA LEU A 26 -1.66 -10.30 -0.04
C LEU A 26 -2.66 -11.16 -0.81
N THR A 27 -2.90 -12.40 -0.36
CA THR A 27 -3.86 -13.32 -0.97
C THR A 27 -5.28 -12.76 -0.86
N GLU A 28 -5.71 -12.34 0.34
CA GLU A 28 -7.02 -11.74 0.56
C GLU A 28 -7.22 -10.45 -0.27
N ALA A 29 -6.16 -9.63 -0.37
CA ALA A 29 -6.18 -8.40 -1.16
C ALA A 29 -6.36 -8.71 -2.65
N LEU A 30 -5.58 -9.65 -3.21
CA LEU A 30 -5.67 -10.02 -4.61
C LEU A 30 -7.06 -10.55 -4.97
N GLU A 31 -7.58 -11.51 -4.19
CA GLU A 31 -8.90 -12.11 -4.44
C GLU A 31 -10.02 -11.06 -4.40
N PHE A 32 -10.02 -10.20 -3.37
CA PHE A 32 -11.03 -9.16 -3.23
C PHE A 32 -10.91 -8.11 -4.34
N ASN A 33 -9.69 -7.65 -4.63
CA ASN A 33 -9.44 -6.58 -5.57
C ASN A 33 -9.72 -6.99 -7.01
N GLU A 34 -9.42 -8.23 -7.39
CA GLU A 34 -9.76 -8.77 -8.70
C GLU A 34 -11.29 -8.76 -8.91
N LEU A 35 -12.05 -9.23 -7.91
CA LEU A 35 -13.51 -9.28 -7.97
C LEU A 35 -14.15 -7.89 -8.10
N HIS A 36 -13.57 -6.88 -7.46
CA HIS A 36 -14.10 -5.50 -7.40
C HIS A 36 -13.37 -4.53 -8.36
N LYS A 37 -12.48 -5.03 -9.23
CA LYS A 37 -11.66 -4.21 -10.15
C LYS A 37 -10.90 -3.08 -9.44
N ILE A 38 -10.39 -3.38 -8.27
CA ILE A 38 -9.48 -2.49 -7.53
C ILE A 38 -8.07 -2.83 -7.97
N TYR A 39 -7.26 -1.80 -8.17
CA TYR A 39 -5.85 -1.87 -8.55
C TYR A 39 -5.00 -1.20 -7.47
N GLY A 40 -3.70 -1.47 -7.45
CA GLY A 40 -2.85 -0.79 -6.49
C GLY A 40 -1.53 -1.45 -6.18
N ALA A 41 -0.91 -0.97 -5.11
CA ALA A 41 0.33 -1.48 -4.58
C ALA A 41 0.30 -1.49 -3.05
N LEU A 42 0.91 -2.51 -2.47
CA LEU A 42 1.20 -2.65 -1.05
C LEU A 42 2.71 -2.71 -0.86
N TYR A 43 3.23 -1.75 -0.11
CA TYR A 43 4.56 -1.82 0.46
C TYR A 43 4.48 -2.26 1.92
N PHE A 44 5.33 -3.19 2.31
CA PHE A 44 5.54 -3.55 3.70
C PHE A 44 7.02 -3.53 4.07
N GLY A 45 7.36 -2.77 5.12
CA GLY A 45 8.73 -2.63 5.57
C GLY A 45 8.84 -1.87 6.90
N ASN A 46 9.81 -2.25 7.74
CA ASN A 46 10.00 -1.69 9.08
C ASN A 46 8.72 -1.65 9.93
N ASN A 47 7.87 -2.67 9.83
CA ASN A 47 6.54 -2.77 10.46
C ASN A 47 5.52 -1.73 9.99
N TYR A 48 5.77 -1.03 8.90
CA TYR A 48 4.82 -0.12 8.26
C TYR A 48 4.20 -0.75 7.02
N PHE A 49 2.91 -0.52 6.83
CA PHE A 49 2.26 -0.66 5.53
C PHE A 49 2.12 0.71 4.88
N VAL A 50 2.38 0.75 3.58
CA VAL A 50 1.96 1.85 2.71
C VAL A 50 1.17 1.23 1.58
N GLN A 51 -0.11 1.57 1.45
CA GLN A 51 -0.96 0.97 0.43
C GLN A 51 -1.66 2.04 -0.38
N CYS A 52 -1.56 1.89 -1.70
CA CYS A 52 -2.26 2.67 -2.69
C CYS A 52 -3.39 1.83 -3.28
N LEU A 53 -4.60 2.38 -3.33
CA LEU A 53 -5.79 1.76 -3.88
C LEU A 53 -6.35 2.63 -4.99
N GLU A 54 -6.67 2.05 -6.13
CA GLU A 54 -7.31 2.70 -7.26
C GLU A 54 -8.54 1.92 -7.70
N GLY A 55 -9.65 2.60 -7.93
CA GLY A 55 -10.92 1.96 -8.31
C GLY A 55 -12.06 2.96 -8.29
N THR A 56 -13.28 2.47 -8.41
CA THR A 56 -14.45 3.33 -8.23
C THR A 56 -14.46 3.90 -6.81
N GLU A 57 -14.93 5.14 -6.66
CA GLU A 57 -15.06 5.77 -5.34
C GLU A 57 -15.83 4.91 -4.32
N GLU A 58 -16.86 4.20 -4.78
CA GLU A 58 -17.69 3.33 -3.95
C GLU A 58 -16.89 2.11 -3.46
N ASP A 59 -16.26 1.37 -4.38
CA ASP A 59 -15.52 0.14 -4.07
C ASP A 59 -14.30 0.43 -3.18
N VAL A 60 -13.56 1.52 -3.46
CA VAL A 60 -12.38 1.91 -2.65
C VAL A 60 -12.81 2.31 -1.25
N LYS A 61 -13.91 3.08 -1.10
CA LYS A 61 -14.42 3.47 0.22
C LYS A 61 -14.94 2.26 1.01
N ASP A 62 -15.67 1.35 0.36
CA ASP A 62 -16.17 0.14 1.01
C ASP A 62 -15.01 -0.72 1.51
N LEU A 63 -14.04 -1.04 0.65
CA LEU A 63 -12.84 -1.77 1.01
C LEU A 63 -12.12 -1.12 2.20
N PHE A 64 -11.89 0.20 2.11
CA PHE A 64 -11.11 0.91 3.11
C PHE A 64 -11.81 0.93 4.48
N TYR A 65 -13.06 1.39 4.54
CA TYR A 65 -13.76 1.59 5.82
C TYR A 65 -14.35 0.30 6.41
N ASN A 66 -14.78 -0.64 5.57
CA ASN A 66 -15.45 -1.85 6.04
C ASN A 66 -14.52 -3.05 6.23
N ARG A 67 -13.34 -3.06 5.61
CA ARG A 67 -12.38 -4.15 5.74
C ARG A 67 -11.06 -3.66 6.32
N ILE A 68 -10.36 -2.77 5.61
CA ILE A 68 -8.98 -2.36 5.96
C ILE A 68 -8.94 -1.75 7.36
N VAL A 69 -9.68 -0.68 7.64
CA VAL A 69 -9.65 0.01 8.95
C VAL A 69 -9.99 -0.91 10.13
N LYS A 70 -10.76 -1.98 9.88
CA LYS A 70 -11.23 -2.93 10.90
C LYS A 70 -10.32 -4.14 11.04
N ASP A 71 -9.29 -4.27 10.20
CA ASP A 71 -8.37 -5.40 10.20
C ASP A 71 -7.57 -5.45 11.52
N PRO A 72 -7.62 -6.55 12.28
CA PRO A 72 -6.91 -6.63 13.56
C PRO A 72 -5.39 -6.73 13.41
N ARG A 73 -4.85 -6.98 12.21
CA ARG A 73 -3.42 -7.19 11.93
C ARG A 73 -2.62 -5.88 11.94
N HIS A 74 -3.28 -4.73 11.81
CA HIS A 74 -2.62 -3.43 11.81
C HIS A 74 -3.26 -2.42 12.79
N LYS A 75 -2.61 -1.26 12.97
CA LYS A 75 -3.05 -0.15 13.83
C LYS A 75 -2.57 1.18 13.25
N ASN A 76 -3.08 2.28 13.81
CA ASN A 76 -2.70 3.66 13.43
C ASN A 76 -2.92 3.94 11.93
N CYS A 77 -4.08 3.53 11.40
CA CYS A 77 -4.41 3.74 10.00
C CYS A 77 -4.65 5.23 9.70
N GLU A 78 -3.92 5.80 8.74
CA GLU A 78 -3.99 7.21 8.35
C GLU A 78 -4.04 7.34 6.83
N ILE A 79 -5.05 8.06 6.31
CA ILE A 79 -5.12 8.43 4.89
C ILE A 79 -4.21 9.64 4.67
N LEU A 80 -3.22 9.49 3.79
CA LEU A 80 -2.29 10.56 3.45
C LEU A 80 -2.73 11.35 2.21
N SER A 81 -3.37 10.66 1.26
CA SER A 81 -3.90 11.30 0.06
C SER A 81 -5.16 10.61 -0.42
N TYR A 82 -6.06 11.42 -0.96
CA TYR A 82 -7.28 10.99 -1.63
C TYR A 82 -7.54 11.92 -2.80
N GLU A 83 -7.57 11.38 -4.01
CA GLU A 83 -7.74 12.17 -5.24
C GLU A 83 -8.66 11.48 -6.24
N ILE A 84 -9.36 12.27 -7.05
CA ILE A 84 -10.06 11.78 -8.24
C ILE A 84 -9.02 11.61 -9.35
N ILE A 85 -9.06 10.48 -10.04
CA ILE A 85 -8.07 10.15 -11.08
C ILE A 85 -8.74 9.97 -12.44
N ASP A 86 -8.04 10.39 -13.49
CA ASP A 86 -8.43 10.14 -14.89
C ASP A 86 -7.80 8.85 -15.45
N SER A 87 -6.80 8.30 -14.74
CA SER A 87 -6.09 7.08 -15.14
C SER A 87 -5.50 6.33 -13.96
N TYR A 88 -5.58 5.01 -14.03
CA TYR A 88 -4.95 4.06 -13.11
C TYR A 88 -3.43 4.01 -13.33
N LEU A 89 -2.64 4.32 -12.31
CA LEU A 89 -1.17 4.14 -12.36
C LEU A 89 -0.79 2.68 -12.18
N PHE A 90 -1.63 1.90 -11.49
CA PHE A 90 -1.38 0.50 -11.15
C PHE A 90 -2.27 -0.46 -11.95
N SER A 91 -2.79 -0.07 -13.11
CA SER A 91 -3.74 -0.88 -13.92
C SER A 91 -3.26 -2.30 -14.26
N SER A 92 -1.96 -2.58 -14.16
CA SER A 92 -1.38 -3.91 -14.40
C SER A 92 -1.43 -4.83 -13.17
N TRP A 93 -1.83 -4.33 -12.00
CA TRP A 93 -1.82 -5.09 -10.75
C TRP A 93 -3.06 -4.84 -9.90
N HIS A 94 -3.80 -5.91 -9.60
CA HIS A 94 -4.85 -5.85 -8.59
C HIS A 94 -4.29 -5.58 -7.18
N MET A 95 -3.08 -6.07 -6.91
CA MET A 95 -2.27 -5.66 -5.77
C MET A 95 -0.80 -6.01 -6.02
N LYS A 96 0.00 -5.03 -6.42
CA LYS A 96 1.46 -5.18 -6.52
C LYS A 96 2.05 -5.26 -5.11
N TYR A 97 3.03 -6.12 -4.88
CA TYR A 97 3.75 -6.15 -3.62
C TYR A 97 5.18 -5.62 -3.79
N ALA A 98 5.60 -4.72 -2.90
CA ALA A 98 6.99 -4.26 -2.80
C ALA A 98 7.50 -4.44 -1.36
N ASN A 99 8.71 -4.98 -1.21
CA ASN A 99 9.40 -5.07 0.08
C ASN A 99 10.33 -3.86 0.27
N VAL A 100 11.04 -3.78 1.40
CA VAL A 100 12.09 -2.80 1.67
C VAL A 100 13.13 -2.81 0.55
N HIS A 101 13.30 -1.66 -0.10
CA HIS A 101 14.33 -1.36 -1.08
C HIS A 101 15.13 -0.13 -0.63
N ASN A 102 16.40 -0.04 -1.05
CA ASN A 102 17.32 1.02 -0.59
C ASN A 102 16.89 2.41 -1.07
N ASP A 103 16.28 2.52 -2.25
CA ASP A 103 15.76 3.75 -2.80
C ASP A 103 14.59 4.33 -2.00
N PHE A 104 13.74 3.50 -1.40
CA PHE A 104 12.76 4.00 -0.41
C PHE A 104 13.47 4.64 0.78
N ILE A 105 14.50 3.99 1.34
CA ILE A 105 15.28 4.55 2.45
C ILE A 105 15.96 5.86 2.02
N GLU A 106 16.59 5.91 0.86
CA GLU A 106 17.21 7.10 0.30
C GLU A 106 16.19 8.24 0.08
N PHE A 107 14.97 7.91 -0.36
CA PHE A 107 13.88 8.86 -0.49
C PHE A 107 13.54 9.50 0.87
N PHE A 108 13.41 8.70 1.93
CA PHE A 108 13.09 9.23 3.26
C PHE A 108 14.25 10.02 3.88
N ILE A 109 15.49 9.58 3.69
CA ILE A 109 16.67 10.32 4.16
C ILE A 109 16.73 11.68 3.47
N LYS A 110 16.53 11.72 2.14
CA LYS A 110 16.63 12.93 1.34
C LYS A 110 15.52 13.94 1.64
N ASN A 111 14.28 13.49 1.79
CA ASN A 111 13.11 14.38 1.90
C ASN A 111 12.67 14.63 3.34
N HIS A 112 12.95 13.71 4.27
CA HIS A 112 12.41 13.74 5.63
C HIS A 112 13.47 13.57 6.73
N HIS A 113 14.74 13.38 6.37
CA HIS A 113 15.87 13.22 7.29
C HIS A 113 15.68 12.05 8.29
N ASP A 114 14.96 11.00 7.88
CA ASP A 114 14.70 9.79 8.65
C ASP A 114 15.04 8.54 7.81
N GLY A 115 15.33 7.41 8.44
CA GLY A 115 15.67 6.16 7.75
C GLY A 115 14.48 5.56 7.00
N PHE A 116 13.29 5.52 7.62
CA PHE A 116 12.03 5.15 6.97
C PHE A 116 10.86 5.31 7.95
N ASN A 117 10.03 6.33 7.74
CA ASN A 117 8.78 6.51 8.47
C ASN A 117 7.73 7.13 7.53
N PRO A 118 6.80 6.32 6.98
CA PRO A 118 5.89 6.80 5.94
C PRO A 118 4.80 7.75 6.46
N TYR A 119 4.64 7.90 7.77
CA TYR A 119 3.82 8.97 8.34
C TYR A 119 4.43 10.37 8.16
N LEU A 120 5.69 10.47 7.71
CA LEU A 120 6.34 11.74 7.40
C LEU A 120 6.08 12.22 5.95
N LEU A 121 5.40 11.41 5.13
CA LEU A 121 5.06 11.82 3.77
C LEU A 121 4.15 13.04 3.78
N GLU A 122 4.56 14.07 3.07
CA GLU A 122 3.87 15.36 2.94
C GLU A 122 3.20 15.48 1.55
N PRO A 123 2.17 16.33 1.39
CA PRO A 123 1.42 16.45 0.13
C PRO A 123 2.26 16.67 -1.14
N ASP A 124 3.42 17.33 -1.03
CA ASP A 124 4.36 17.58 -2.13
C ASP A 124 5.29 16.39 -2.44
N THR A 125 5.54 15.52 -1.47
CA THR A 125 6.38 14.31 -1.62
C THR A 125 5.59 13.06 -1.97
N ILE A 126 4.30 13.00 -1.62
CA ILE A 126 3.41 11.87 -1.90
C ILE A 126 3.40 11.44 -3.38
N PRO A 127 3.23 12.35 -4.37
CA PRO A 127 3.18 11.94 -5.78
C PRO A 127 4.47 11.26 -6.24
N ALA A 128 5.63 11.76 -5.78
CA ALA A 128 6.92 11.17 -6.09
C ALA A 128 7.09 9.78 -5.45
N PHE A 129 6.58 9.60 -4.23
CA PHE A 129 6.60 8.29 -3.57
C PHE A 129 5.68 7.27 -4.26
N ILE A 130 4.49 7.67 -4.70
CA ILE A 130 3.58 6.80 -5.47
C ILE A 130 4.24 6.35 -6.78
N GLU A 131 4.93 7.25 -7.48
CA GLU A 131 5.65 6.89 -8.70
C GLU A 131 6.83 5.95 -8.41
N LEU A 132 7.54 6.15 -7.29
CA LEU A 132 8.57 5.23 -6.84
C LEU A 132 7.99 3.82 -6.59
N LEU A 133 6.86 3.73 -5.86
CA LEU A 133 6.12 2.46 -5.69
C LEU A 133 5.75 1.82 -7.03
N ARG A 134 5.33 2.61 -8.03
CA ARG A 134 4.95 2.13 -9.37
C ARG A 134 6.14 1.54 -10.12
N GLN A 135 7.34 2.11 -10.00
CA GLN A 135 8.53 1.71 -10.74
C GLN A 135 9.19 0.43 -10.24
N HIS A 136 8.97 0.02 -8.99
CA HIS A 136 9.56 -1.22 -8.46
C HIS A 136 9.12 -2.48 -9.19
N GLU A 137 9.84 -3.58 -9.02
CA GLU A 137 9.34 -4.89 -9.46
C GLU A 137 8.24 -5.39 -8.52
N ASP A 138 7.41 -6.30 -9.02
CA ASP A 138 6.42 -6.98 -8.21
C ASP A 138 7.08 -8.15 -7.47
N ASP A 139 7.24 -8.02 -6.15
CA ASP A 139 7.89 -8.98 -5.28
C ASP A 139 6.94 -10.08 -4.78
N LEU A 140 5.72 -10.19 -5.33
CA LEU A 140 4.70 -11.13 -4.87
C LEU A 140 5.19 -12.60 -4.83
N TYR A 141 5.97 -13.03 -5.82
CA TYR A 141 6.56 -14.38 -5.84
C TYR A 141 7.50 -14.61 -4.63
N LYS A 142 8.22 -13.58 -4.17
CA LYS A 142 9.09 -13.70 -3.00
C LYS A 142 8.27 -13.90 -1.72
N ALA A 143 7.11 -13.25 -1.62
CA ALA A 143 6.19 -13.46 -0.48
C ALA A 143 5.63 -14.89 -0.46
N GLN A 144 5.32 -15.47 -1.63
CA GLN A 144 4.86 -16.86 -1.77
C GLN A 144 5.88 -17.90 -1.32
N VAL A 145 7.17 -17.71 -1.65
CA VAL A 145 8.24 -18.66 -1.29
C VAL A 145 8.59 -18.62 0.20
N MET A 146 8.23 -17.54 0.90
CA MET A 146 8.51 -17.35 2.33
C MET A 146 7.36 -17.78 3.25
N ALA A 147 6.21 -18.18 2.70
CA ALA A 147 5.03 -18.66 3.43
C ALA A 147 5.07 -20.18 3.66
#